data_AF-A0A952K240-F1
#
_entry.id   AF-A0A952K240-F1
#
_cell.length_a   1.000
_cell.length_b   1.000
_cell.length_c   1.000
_cell.angle_alpha   90.00
_cell.angle_beta   90.00
_cell.angle_gamma   90.00
#
_symmetry.space_group_name_H-M   'P 1'
#
loop_
_entity.id
_entity.type
_entity.pdbx_description
1 polymer ?
#
loop_
_entity_poly.entity_id
_entity_poly.type
_entity_poly.pdbx_seq_one_letter_code
_entity_poly.pdbx_strand_id
1 'polypeptide(L)' 'MTDGPLEFTVERNANPVSDEVRASILYDPPFGQFHTDHMVSIDYVNGKGWHNARVIPYGQIELDPSAIVLHYAQE' A
#
# COMPACT_ATOMS: atom_id res chain seq x y z
N MET A 1 17.87 13.67 4.88
CA MET A 1 16.84 13.21 5.84
C MET A 1 15.51 13.76 5.35
N THR A 2 14.37 13.15 5.69
CA THR A 2 13.08 13.75 5.37
C THR A 2 12.95 15.07 6.13
N ASP A 3 12.79 16.17 5.40
CA ASP A 3 12.63 17.50 6.00
C ASP A 3 11.14 17.73 6.31
N GLY A 4 10.80 17.68 7.60
CA GLY A 4 9.45 17.98 8.08
C GLY A 4 8.47 16.80 8.07
N PRO A 5 7.20 17.04 8.47
CA PRO A 5 6.16 16.01 8.48
C PRO A 5 5.77 15.59 7.06
N LEU A 6 5.45 14.30 6.91
CA LEU A 6 4.92 13.77 5.65
C LEU A 6 3.43 14.12 5.51
N GLU A 7 3.10 14.87 4.47
CA GLU A 7 1.72 15.10 4.07
C GLU A 7 1.24 13.96 3.17
N PHE A 8 0.06 13.41 3.47
CA PHE A 8 -0.53 12.31 2.71
C PHE A 8 -1.55 12.84 1.70
N THR A 9 -1.43 12.40 0.45
CA THR A 9 -2.54 12.48 -0.50
C THR A 9 -3.46 11.27 -0.36
N VAL A 10 -4.75 11.43 -0.65
CA VAL A 10 -5.74 10.36 -0.54
C VAL A 10 -6.47 10.18 -1.87
N GLU A 11 -6.29 9.02 -2.48
CA GLU A 11 -7.04 8.57 -3.65
C GLU A 11 -8.06 7.51 -3.22
N ARG A 12 -9.35 7.87 -3.28
CA ARG A 12 -10.42 6.94 -2.89
C ARG A 12 -10.59 5.85 -3.95
N ASN A 13 -10.82 4.62 -3.49
CA ASN A 13 -11.12 3.51 -4.38
C ASN A 13 -12.51 3.73 -4.99
N ALA A 14 -12.58 3.78 -6.32
CA ALA A 14 -13.82 3.97 -7.07
C ALA A 14 -14.69 2.70 -7.09
N ASN A 15 -14.09 1.54 -6.81
CA ASN A 15 -14.75 0.23 -6.79
C ASN A 15 -14.45 -0.48 -5.45
N PRO A 16 -14.87 0.10 -4.30
CA PRO A 16 -14.65 -0.54 -3.01
C PRO A 16 -15.49 -1.83 -2.93
N VAL A 17 -15.04 -2.76 -2.08
CA VAL A 17 -15.80 -3.96 -1.77
C VAL A 17 -17.16 -3.55 -1.20
N SER A 18 -18.23 -4.12 -1.77
CA SER A 18 -19.59 -3.85 -1.29
C SER A 18 -19.77 -4.19 0.19
N ASP A 19 -20.70 -3.53 0.86
CA ASP A 19 -20.97 -3.75 2.28
C ASP A 19 -21.33 -5.22 2.59
N GLU A 20 -22.07 -5.87 1.69
CA GLU A 20 -22.45 -7.28 1.80
C GLU A 20 -21.23 -8.21 1.73
N VAL A 21 -20.35 -8.00 0.74
CA VAL A 21 -19.12 -8.81 0.59
C VAL A 21 -18.16 -8.54 1.76
N ARG A 22 -18.04 -7.29 2.20
CA ARG A 22 -17.23 -6.96 3.38
C ARG A 22 -17.77 -7.65 4.63
N ALA A 23 -19.08 -7.66 4.83
CA ALA A 23 -19.71 -8.35 5.96
C ALA A 23 -19.49 -9.87 5.91
N SER A 24 -19.55 -10.49 4.73
CA SER A 24 -19.31 -11.93 4.59
C SER A 24 -17.85 -12.31 4.87
N ILE A 25 -16.88 -11.49 4.44
CA ILE A 25 -15.46 -11.66 4.79
C ILE A 25 -15.25 -11.54 6.30
N LEU A 26 -15.89 -10.56 6.94
CA LEU A 26 -15.73 -10.29 8.37
C LEU A 26 -16.43 -11.30 9.28
N TYR A 27 -17.35 -12.13 8.75
CA TYR A 27 -18.05 -13.14 9.54
C TYR A 27 -17.10 -14.23 10.06
N ASP A 28 -16.18 -14.69 9.21
CA ASP A 28 -15.13 -15.64 9.56
C ASP A 28 -13.86 -15.31 8.76
N PRO A 29 -13.07 -14.29 9.18
CA PRO A 29 -11.98 -13.77 8.37
C PRO A 29 -10.76 -14.70 8.44
N PRO A 30 -10.40 -15.40 7.36
CA PRO A 30 -9.18 -16.17 7.34
C PRO A 30 -7.95 -15.26 7.42
N PHE A 31 -6.92 -15.70 8.14
CA PHE A 31 -5.70 -14.92 8.31
C PHE A 31 -4.95 -14.73 6.99
N GLY A 32 -4.73 -13.47 6.59
CA GLY A 32 -3.88 -13.09 5.46
C GLY A 32 -4.44 -13.34 4.05
N GLN A 33 -5.73 -13.67 3.89
CA GLN A 33 -6.30 -13.95 2.55
C GLN A 33 -7.06 -12.76 1.95
N PHE A 34 -7.62 -11.88 2.79
CA PHE A 34 -8.35 -10.69 2.37
C PHE A 34 -7.66 -9.43 2.86
N HIS A 35 -7.76 -8.36 2.06
CA HIS A 35 -7.17 -7.06 2.33
C HIS A 35 -8.24 -5.97 2.22
N THR A 36 -7.97 -4.80 2.79
CA THR A 36 -8.87 -3.64 2.74
C THR A 36 -8.84 -2.94 1.38
N ASP A 37 -9.80 -2.04 1.15
CA ASP A 37 -9.95 -1.30 -0.11
C ASP A 37 -8.77 -0.37 -0.46
N HIS A 38 -7.91 -0.09 0.52
CA HIS A 38 -6.78 0.84 0.42
C HIS A 38 -5.50 0.24 0.99
N MET A 39 -4.38 0.79 0.53
CA MET A 39 -3.05 0.59 1.08
C MET A 39 -2.31 1.93 1.19
N VAL A 40 -1.28 1.98 2.05
CA VAL A 40 -0.37 3.12 2.18
C VAL A 40 0.88 2.86 1.36
N SER A 41 1.35 3.86 0.62
CA SER A 41 2.62 3.84 -0.12
C SER A 41 3.42 5.09 0.23
N ILE A 42 4.71 4.93 0.53
CA ILE A 42 5.65 6.04 0.76
C ILE A 42 6.96 5.67 0.08
N ASP A 43 7.48 6.58 -0.75
CA ASP A 43 8.69 6.32 -1.51
C ASP A 43 9.91 6.82 -0.73
N TYR A 44 11.03 6.08 -0.83
CA TYR A 44 12.31 6.52 -0.30
C TYR A 44 13.34 6.67 -1.42
N VAL A 45 14.05 7.80 -1.43
CA VAL A 45 15.22 8.01 -2.31
C VAL A 45 16.38 8.51 -1.45
N ASN A 46 17.57 7.92 -1.61
CA ASN A 46 18.76 8.36 -0.91
C ASN A 46 19.04 9.86 -1.17
N GLY A 47 19.41 10.60 -0.12
CA GLY A 47 19.56 12.06 -0.17
C GLY A 47 18.24 12.84 -0.01
N LYS A 48 17.12 12.34 -0.53
CA LYS A 48 15.79 12.97 -0.40
C LYS A 48 15.01 12.50 0.85
N GLY A 49 15.25 11.25 1.29
CA GLY A 49 14.49 10.61 2.36
C GLY A 49 13.12 10.11 1.89
N TRP A 50 12.24 9.85 2.87
CA TRP A 50 10.83 9.54 2.64
C TRP A 50 10.11 10.74 2.04
N HIS A 51 9.26 10.49 1.05
CA HIS A 51 8.45 11.50 0.39
C HIS A 51 7.30 10.82 -0.36
N ASN A 52 6.43 11.63 -0.97
CA ASN A 52 5.32 11.13 -1.80
C ASN A 52 4.44 10.13 -1.02
N ALA A 53 4.00 10.51 0.18
CA ALA A 53 3.15 9.67 1.01
C ALA A 53 1.72 9.66 0.46
N ARG A 54 1.16 8.47 0.24
CA ARG A 54 -0.14 8.28 -0.44
C ARG A 54 -0.97 7.22 0.26
N VAL A 55 -2.27 7.47 0.40
CA VAL A 55 -3.31 6.46 0.62
C VAL A 55 -3.95 6.18 -0.74
N ILE A 56 -3.80 4.97 -1.27
CA ILE A 56 -4.23 4.59 -2.63
C ILE A 56 -5.08 3.31 -2.60
N PRO A 57 -5.87 3.02 -3.65
CA PRO A 57 -6.59 1.75 -3.75
C PRO A 57 -5.63 0.56 -3.63
N TYR A 58 -6.03 -0.48 -2.90
CA TYR A 58 -5.25 -1.71 -2.78
C TYR A 58 -5.10 -2.37 -4.16
N GLY A 59 -3.88 -2.78 -4.51
CA GLY A 59 -3.59 -3.35 -5.83
C GLY A 59 -2.17 -3.88 -5.95
N GLN A 60 -1.85 -4.36 -7.15
CA GLN A 60 -0.49 -4.81 -7.47
C GLN A 60 0.50 -3.65 -7.42
N ILE A 61 1.72 -3.93 -6.95
CA ILE A 61 2.84 -2.99 -7.01
C ILE A 61 3.75 -3.37 -8.19
N GLU A 62 4.20 -2.35 -8.93
CA GLU A 62 5.15 -2.53 -10.02
C GLU A 62 6.59 -2.46 -9.48
N LEU A 63 7.43 -3.40 -9.90
CA LEU A 63 8.85 -3.43 -9.55
C LEU A 63 9.67 -3.77 -10.80
N ASP A 64 10.86 -3.17 -10.90
CA ASP A 64 11.84 -3.58 -11.89
C ASP A 64 12.26 -5.05 -11.64
N PRO A 65 12.45 -5.89 -12.66
CA PRO A 65 12.87 -7.29 -12.47
C PRO A 65 14.20 -7.43 -11.72
N SER A 66 15.05 -6.41 -11.70
CA SER A 66 16.32 -6.36 -10.97
C SER A 66 16.23 -5.70 -9.59
N ALA A 67 15.02 -5.37 -9.10
CA ALA A 67 14.82 -4.77 -7.78
C ALA A 67 15.46 -5.63 -6.68
N ILE A 68 16.26 -4.98 -5.81
CA ILE A 68 17.10 -5.66 -4.80
C ILE A 68 16.30 -6.63 -3.92
N VAL A 69 15.07 -6.28 -3.53
CA VAL A 69 14.19 -7.14 -2.73
C VAL A 69 13.97 -8.51 -3.38
N LEU A 70 13.93 -8.59 -4.72
CA LEU A 70 13.68 -9.83 -5.47
C LEU A 70 14.92 -10.72 -5.63
N HIS A 71 16.13 -10.20 -5.40
CA HIS A 71 17.39 -10.92 -5.59
C HIS A 71 18.15 -11.16 -4.28
N TYR A 72 17.99 -10.25 -3.32
CA TYR A 72 18.79 -10.20 -2.11
C TYR A 72 17.95 -10.03 -0.83
N ALA A 73 16.61 -10.10 -0.93
CA ALA A 73 15.68 -10.10 0.21
C ALA A 73 15.91 -8.97 1.23
N GLN A 74 16.27 -7.79 0.75
CA GLN A 74 16.35 -6.59 1.58
C GLN A 74 14.95 -5.97 1.69
N GLU A 75 14.23 -6.26 2.77
CA GLU A 75 12.84 -5.87 3.05
C GLU A 75 12.63 -5.31 4.47
#